data_AF-A0A420YJM9-F1
#
_entry.id   AF-A0A420YJM9-F1
#
_cell.length_a   1.000
_cell.length_b   1.000
_cell.length_c   1.000
_cell.angle_alpha   90.00
_cell.angle_beta   90.00
_cell.angle_gamma   90.00
#
_symmetry.space_group_name_H-M   'P 1'
#
loop_
_entity.id
_entity.type
_entity.pdbx_description
1 polymer ?
#
loop_
_entity_poly.entity_id
_entity_poly.type
_entity_poly.pdbx_seq_one_letter_code
_entity_poly.pdbx_strand_id
1 'polypeptide(L)'
;MVNVSVGDEDYVSILNYFRQCNPGVTMTYTDGHIPSIPTPLFTSTLNLHSTHIDESPVTFPSATTCGLVNGSSPCFSRKKEAQKYAAQQCVEWLGAQGYLVPSASGSHGYTVPKGSAGSGAQDEGGVSTPQKVEQLCRQLNIAVPRYEMQQLDGVGGSLWSGELDWGRDQGLVPEGSGRVDKVLGKKACREQMAMEALAVLQRIEREREAQLAMVMGNQGDY
;
A
#
# COMPACT_ATOMS: atom_id res chain seq x y z
N MET A 1 -24.82 -27.65 11.51
CA MET A 1 -24.34 -26.50 10.73
C MET A 1 -24.10 -25.37 11.69
N VAL A 2 -22.88 -24.83 11.75
CA VAL A 2 -22.52 -23.78 12.72
C VAL A 2 -22.34 -22.47 11.96
N ASN A 3 -23.11 -21.46 12.37
CA ASN A 3 -23.02 -20.12 11.81
C ASN A 3 -22.00 -19.35 12.65
N VAL A 4 -20.90 -18.91 12.03
CA VAL A 4 -19.83 -18.19 12.72
C VAL A 4 -19.98 -16.70 12.45
N SER A 5 -19.92 -15.86 13.48
CA SER A 5 -19.93 -14.41 13.30
C SER A 5 -18.51 -13.95 12.99
N VAL A 6 -18.33 -13.33 11.82
CA VAL A 6 -17.04 -12.76 11.40
C VAL A 6 -17.05 -11.27 11.76
N GLY A 7 -16.08 -10.81 12.57
CA GLY A 7 -15.98 -9.42 13.03
C GLY A 7 -15.82 -8.41 11.87
N ASP A 8 -15.87 -7.10 12.14
CA ASP A 8 -15.84 -6.05 11.10
C ASP A 8 -14.50 -5.86 10.39
N GLU A 9 -13.43 -6.53 10.82
CA GLU A 9 -12.08 -6.37 10.29
C GLU A 9 -11.92 -6.82 8.83
N ASP A 10 -11.27 -6.01 7.99
CA ASP A 10 -11.08 -6.33 6.57
C ASP A 10 -9.92 -7.32 6.34
N TYR A 11 -10.08 -8.58 6.77
CA TYR A 11 -9.08 -9.65 6.55
C TYR A 11 -8.69 -9.82 5.09
N VAL A 12 -9.63 -9.60 4.15
CA VAL A 12 -9.36 -9.64 2.71
C VAL A 12 -8.34 -8.58 2.30
N SER A 13 -8.39 -7.38 2.91
CA SER A 13 -7.43 -6.31 2.66
C SER A 13 -6.04 -6.66 3.22
N ILE A 14 -5.98 -7.29 4.40
CA ILE A 14 -4.73 -7.78 4.99
C ILE A 14 -4.06 -8.82 4.08
N LEU A 15 -4.82 -9.77 3.54
CA LEU A 15 -4.30 -10.79 2.63
C LEU A 15 -3.87 -10.22 1.29
N ASN A 16 -4.61 -9.25 0.75
CA ASN A 16 -4.18 -8.53 -0.45
C ASN A 16 -2.87 -7.77 -0.22
N TYR A 17 -2.67 -7.18 0.96
CA TYR A 17 -1.41 -6.57 1.34
C TYR A 17 -0.29 -7.60 1.48
N PHE A 18 -0.55 -8.74 2.13
CA PHE A 18 0.39 -9.84 2.25
C PHE A 18 0.86 -10.34 0.87
N ARG A 19 -0.08 -10.52 -0.07
CA ARG A 19 0.22 -10.87 -1.47
C ARG A 19 1.07 -9.82 -2.16
N GLN A 20 0.84 -8.53 -1.91
CA GLN A 20 1.64 -7.45 -2.49
C GLN A 20 3.08 -7.46 -1.97
N CYS A 21 3.27 -7.76 -0.68
CA CYS A 21 4.60 -7.86 -0.08
C CYS A 21 5.37 -9.14 -0.44
N ASN A 22 4.69 -10.17 -0.96
CA ASN A 22 5.29 -11.46 -1.27
C ASN A 22 5.06 -11.81 -2.74
N PRO A 23 5.87 -11.27 -3.68
CA PRO A 23 5.78 -11.60 -5.10
C PRO A 23 6.18 -13.06 -5.32
N GLY A 24 5.18 -13.93 -5.42
CA GLY A 24 5.35 -15.39 -5.40
C GLY A 24 4.22 -16.10 -4.66
N VAL A 25 3.47 -15.36 -3.83
CA VAL A 25 2.25 -15.83 -3.20
C VAL A 25 1.05 -15.51 -4.08
N THR A 26 0.27 -16.52 -4.44
CA THR A 26 -1.01 -16.42 -5.14
C THR A 26 -2.13 -16.88 -4.22
N MET A 27 -3.22 -16.10 -4.17
CA MET A 27 -4.37 -16.39 -3.32
C MET A 27 -5.62 -16.45 -4.18
N THR A 28 -6.29 -17.61 -4.20
CA THR A 28 -7.48 -17.85 -5.03
C THR A 28 -8.65 -18.28 -4.15
N TYR A 29 -9.77 -17.59 -4.29
CA TYR A 29 -11.01 -17.93 -3.59
C TYR A 29 -11.86 -18.84 -4.46
N THR A 30 -12.36 -19.93 -3.88
CA THR A 30 -13.31 -20.86 -4.50
C THR A 30 -14.59 -20.84 -3.68
N ASP A 31 -15.67 -20.38 -4.27
CA ASP A 31 -16.97 -20.30 -3.60
C ASP A 31 -17.79 -21.56 -3.85
N GLY A 32 -18.37 -22.12 -2.80
CA GLY A 32 -19.35 -23.20 -2.86
C GLY A 32 -20.76 -22.67 -2.56
N HIS A 33 -21.74 -23.15 -3.31
CA HIS A 33 -23.15 -22.85 -3.08
C HIS A 33 -23.87 -24.12 -2.65
N ILE A 34 -24.40 -24.11 -1.43
CA ILE A 34 -25.20 -25.20 -0.88
C ILE A 34 -26.67 -24.77 -0.99
N PRO A 35 -27.46 -25.40 -1.87
CA PRO A 35 -28.90 -25.14 -1.93
C PRO A 35 -29.56 -25.71 -0.66
N SER A 36 -29.69 -24.87 0.37
CA SER A 36 -30.38 -25.18 1.62
C SER A 36 -31.71 -24.42 1.67
N ILE A 37 -32.75 -25.07 2.20
CA ILE A 37 -34.09 -24.51 2.38
C ILE A 37 -34.26 -24.24 3.88
N PRO A 38 -34.68 -23.04 4.32
CA PRO A 38 -35.27 -21.94 3.56
C PRO A 38 -34.30 -20.86 3.02
N THR A 39 -33.02 -20.89 3.38
CA THR A 39 -32.03 -19.88 2.94
C THR A 39 -30.80 -20.54 2.33
N PRO A 40 -30.34 -20.09 1.14
CA PRO A 40 -29.13 -20.62 0.53
C PRO A 40 -27.93 -20.37 1.44
N LEU A 41 -27.06 -21.38 1.54
CA LEU A 41 -25.86 -21.30 2.34
C LEU A 41 -24.64 -21.24 1.42
N PHE A 42 -23.69 -20.38 1.78
CA PHE A 42 -22.46 -20.15 1.04
C PHE A 42 -21.28 -20.68 1.84
N THR A 43 -20.39 -21.37 1.15
CA THR A 43 -19.08 -21.74 1.66
C THR A 43 -18.03 -21.05 0.80
N SER A 44 -16.88 -20.74 1.37
CA SER A 44 -15.75 -20.23 0.61
C SER A 44 -14.51 -20.94 1.10
N THR A 45 -13.68 -21.36 0.16
CA THR A 45 -12.34 -21.85 0.43
C THR A 45 -11.32 -20.89 -0.19
N LEU A 46 -10.24 -20.64 0.52
CA LEU A 46 -9.10 -19.83 0.08
C LEU A 46 -7.94 -20.78 -0.17
N ASN A 47 -7.39 -20.75 -1.38
CA ASN A 47 -6.21 -21.49 -1.76
C ASN A 47 -5.01 -20.54 -1.79
N LEU A 48 -4.04 -20.78 -0.92
CA LEU A 48 -2.77 -20.08 -0.84
C LEU A 48 -1.71 -20.94 -1.55
N HIS A 49 -1.15 -20.41 -2.62
CA HIS A 49 -0.03 -21.00 -3.33
C HIS A 49 1.19 -20.09 -3.12
N SER A 50 2.30 -20.61 -2.62
CA SER A 50 3.52 -19.82 -2.41
C SER A 50 4.69 -20.52 -3.11
N THR A 51 5.39 -19.82 -3.99
CA THR A 51 6.59 -20.36 -4.65
C THR A 51 7.77 -20.58 -3.71
N HIS A 52 7.73 -19.96 -2.53
CA HIS A 52 8.75 -20.11 -1.47
C HIS A 52 8.46 -21.29 -0.52
N ILE A 53 7.24 -21.80 -0.54
CA ILE A 53 6.79 -22.95 0.25
C ILE A 53 6.65 -24.09 -0.74
N ASP A 54 7.76 -24.77 -1.00
CA ASP A 54 7.73 -26.01 -1.79
C ASP A 54 6.73 -26.98 -1.14
N GLU A 55 6.00 -27.70 -1.98
CA GLU A 55 5.00 -28.72 -1.63
C GLU A 55 3.57 -28.25 -1.24
N SER A 56 2.70 -28.17 -2.27
CA SER A 56 1.22 -28.19 -2.26
C SER A 56 0.43 -26.91 -1.88
N PRO A 57 -0.64 -26.57 -2.63
CA PRO A 57 -1.48 -25.41 -2.33
C PRO A 57 -2.23 -25.60 -1.01
N VAL A 58 -2.04 -24.65 -0.10
CA VAL A 58 -2.64 -24.67 1.23
C VAL A 58 -4.07 -24.15 1.15
N THR A 59 -5.05 -24.98 1.53
CA THR A 59 -6.47 -24.60 1.47
C THR A 59 -6.98 -24.21 2.86
N PHE A 60 -7.83 -23.19 2.92
CA PHE A 60 -8.50 -22.72 4.13
C PHE A 60 -10.00 -22.61 3.88
N PRO A 61 -10.88 -23.02 4.80
CA PRO A 61 -10.61 -23.82 5.99
C PRO A 61 -10.27 -25.28 5.64
N SER A 62 -9.27 -25.87 6.30
CA SER A 62 -8.90 -27.28 6.15
C SER A 62 -8.44 -27.90 7.47
N ALA A 63 -8.40 -29.23 7.55
CA ALA A 63 -7.95 -29.97 8.73
C ALA A 63 -6.48 -29.68 9.09
N THR A 64 -5.66 -29.33 8.10
CA THR A 64 -4.23 -29.02 8.25
C THR A 64 -3.94 -27.56 8.63
N THR A 65 -4.90 -26.66 8.46
CA THR A 65 -4.66 -25.20 8.47
C THR A 65 -5.61 -24.41 9.36
N CYS A 66 -6.42 -25.12 10.16
CA CYS A 66 -7.45 -24.58 11.03
C CYS A 66 -8.71 -24.06 10.28
N GLY A 67 -9.78 -23.80 11.03
CA GLY A 67 -11.03 -23.23 10.50
C GLY A 67 -12.15 -24.21 10.18
N LEU A 68 -11.95 -25.51 10.45
CA LEU A 68 -13.05 -26.47 10.47
C LEU A 68 -13.84 -26.30 11.76
N VAL A 69 -15.15 -26.08 11.64
CA VAL A 69 -16.05 -26.02 12.78
C VAL A 69 -16.69 -27.39 12.94
N ASN A 70 -16.42 -28.08 14.05
CA ASN A 70 -16.82 -29.47 14.29
C ASN A 70 -16.37 -30.43 13.16
N GLY A 71 -15.17 -30.22 12.60
CA GLY A 71 -14.63 -31.06 11.53
C GLY A 71 -15.26 -30.86 10.15
N SER A 72 -16.04 -29.79 9.95
CA SER A 72 -16.66 -29.45 8.66
C SER A 72 -16.47 -27.97 8.30
N SER A 73 -16.46 -27.66 7.00
CA SER A 73 -16.38 -26.28 6.52
C SER A 73 -17.63 -25.50 6.93
N PRO A 74 -17.49 -24.34 7.59
CA PRO A 74 -18.63 -23.53 7.99
C PRO A 74 -19.37 -22.95 6.78
N CYS A 75 -20.66 -22.74 6.96
CA CYS A 75 -21.59 -22.30 5.94
C CYS A 75 -22.32 -21.04 6.42
N PHE A 76 -22.40 -20.04 5.56
CA PHE A 76 -22.86 -18.70 5.90
C PHE A 76 -24.08 -18.32 5.07
N SER A 77 -24.91 -17.44 5.62
CA SER A 77 -26.08 -16.91 4.89
C SER A 77 -25.69 -15.97 3.73
N ARG A 78 -24.45 -15.44 3.75
CA ARG A 78 -23.93 -14.49 2.76
C ARG A 78 -22.58 -14.95 2.22
N LYS A 79 -22.42 -14.82 0.89
CA LYS A 79 -21.16 -15.07 0.19
C LYS A 79 -19.99 -14.25 0.77
N LYS A 80 -20.21 -12.98 1.07
CA LYS A 80 -19.19 -12.07 1.61
C LYS A 80 -18.67 -12.53 2.99
N GLU A 81 -19.55 -13.09 3.83
CA GLU A 81 -19.18 -13.61 5.15
C GLU A 81 -18.35 -14.89 5.02
N ALA A 82 -18.74 -15.77 4.09
CA ALA A 82 -17.97 -16.98 3.79
C ALA A 82 -16.53 -16.66 3.34
N GLN A 83 -16.37 -15.69 2.44
CA GLN A 83 -15.04 -15.24 1.99
C GLN A 83 -14.24 -14.61 3.12
N LYS A 84 -14.89 -13.79 3.95
CA LYS A 84 -14.25 -13.12 5.08
C LYS A 84 -13.74 -14.12 6.12
N TYR A 85 -14.51 -15.18 6.37
CA TYR A 85 -14.11 -16.27 7.26
C TYR A 85 -12.90 -17.04 6.72
N ALA A 86 -12.92 -17.40 5.43
CA ALA A 86 -11.78 -18.07 4.80
C ALA A 86 -10.51 -17.19 4.85
N ALA A 87 -10.67 -15.87 4.69
CA ALA A 87 -9.59 -14.91 4.83
C ALA A 87 -9.06 -14.84 6.28
N GLN A 88 -9.96 -14.78 7.27
CA GLN A 88 -9.58 -14.75 8.69
C GLN A 88 -8.72 -15.96 9.07
N GLN A 89 -9.12 -17.17 8.66
CA GLN A 89 -8.38 -18.39 8.97
C GLN A 89 -7.01 -18.43 8.29
N CYS A 90 -6.92 -17.91 7.07
CA CYS A 90 -5.63 -17.74 6.39
C CYS A 90 -4.72 -16.75 7.12
N VAL A 91 -5.25 -15.61 7.57
CA VAL A 91 -4.51 -14.61 8.37
C VAL A 91 -4.01 -15.23 9.69
N GLU A 92 -4.86 -15.97 10.39
CA GLU A 92 -4.52 -16.61 11.65
C GLU A 92 -3.40 -17.65 11.46
N TRP A 93 -3.49 -18.47 10.41
CA TRP A 93 -2.44 -19.42 10.06
C TRP A 93 -1.13 -18.75 9.66
N LEU A 94 -1.18 -17.69 8.85
CA LEU A 94 0.00 -16.88 8.52
C LEU A 94 0.62 -16.28 9.77
N GLY A 95 -0.21 -15.89 10.76
CA GLY A 95 0.23 -15.46 12.07
C GLY A 95 0.97 -16.54 12.84
N ALA A 96 0.41 -17.75 12.88
CA ALA A 96 1.02 -18.90 13.55
C ALA A 96 2.34 -19.35 12.90
N GLN A 97 2.48 -19.19 11.59
CA GLN A 97 3.72 -19.44 10.85
C GLN A 97 4.76 -18.31 10.99
N GLY A 98 4.42 -17.21 11.67
CA GLY A 98 5.31 -16.06 11.85
C GLY A 98 5.41 -15.13 10.64
N TYR A 99 4.56 -15.32 9.62
CA TYR A 99 4.46 -14.43 8.47
C TYR A 99 3.59 -13.20 8.75
N LEU A 100 2.76 -13.23 9.79
CA LEU A 100 2.02 -12.08 10.32
C LEU A 100 2.27 -12.00 11.84
N VAL A 101 2.40 -10.79 12.38
CA VAL A 101 2.43 -10.49 13.80
C VAL A 101 1.11 -9.88 14.24
N PRO A 102 0.58 -10.26 15.41
CA PRO A 102 -0.53 -9.55 16.02
C PRO A 102 -0.10 -8.10 16.32
N SER A 103 -0.88 -7.12 15.88
CA SER A 103 -0.65 -5.72 16.22
C SER A 103 -0.81 -5.54 17.73
N ALA A 104 0.25 -5.10 18.41
CA ALA A 104 0.27 -4.94 19.88
C ALA A 104 -0.72 -3.88 20.41
N SER A 105 -1.43 -3.16 19.53
CA SER A 105 -2.34 -2.07 19.88
C SER A 105 -3.79 -2.54 19.97
N GLY A 106 -4.13 -3.42 20.93
CA GLY A 106 -5.49 -3.60 21.50
C GLY A 106 -6.69 -3.78 20.55
N SER A 107 -6.45 -3.92 19.26
CA SER A 107 -7.36 -4.08 18.14
C SER A 107 -6.87 -5.32 17.43
N HIS A 108 -7.77 -6.22 17.02
CA HIS A 108 -7.45 -7.53 16.49
C HIS A 108 -6.84 -7.45 15.06
N GLY A 109 -6.02 -6.44 14.79
CA GLY A 109 -5.30 -6.27 13.53
C GLY A 109 -4.04 -7.13 13.49
N TYR A 110 -3.80 -7.79 12.37
CA TYR A 110 -2.54 -8.45 12.05
C TYR A 110 -1.68 -7.52 11.20
N THR A 111 -0.40 -7.39 11.49
CA THR A 111 0.60 -6.66 10.70
C THR A 111 1.66 -7.64 10.19
N VAL A 112 2.32 -7.39 9.07
CA VAL A 112 3.40 -8.28 8.59
C VAL A 112 4.67 -7.94 9.39
N PRO A 113 5.41 -8.90 10.01
CA PRO A 113 6.61 -8.60 10.78
C PRO A 113 7.67 -8.01 9.87
N LYS A 114 7.89 -6.71 10.03
CA LYS A 114 9.03 -5.99 9.48
C LYS A 114 10.27 -6.44 10.23
N GLY A 115 11.16 -7.19 9.57
CA GLY A 115 12.56 -7.19 9.97
C GLY A 115 13.05 -5.74 9.94
N SER A 116 13.38 -5.22 11.13
CA SER A 116 14.11 -3.97 11.41
C SER A 116 14.14 -2.89 10.32
N ALA A 117 13.16 -1.97 10.34
CA ALA A 117 13.37 -0.51 10.26
C ALA A 117 12.03 0.24 10.10
N GLY A 118 11.79 1.18 11.02
CA GLY A 118 11.25 2.52 10.76
C GLY A 118 9.91 2.69 10.03
N SER A 119 9.14 3.66 10.50
CA SER A 119 8.14 4.36 9.69
C SER A 119 8.71 4.70 8.30
N GLY A 120 7.98 4.36 7.23
CA GLY A 120 8.30 4.74 5.85
C GLY A 120 9.32 3.86 5.12
N ALA A 121 9.15 3.77 3.78
CA ALA A 121 10.08 3.18 2.80
C ALA A 121 10.26 1.64 2.91
N GLN A 122 10.51 0.82 1.88
CA GLN A 122 10.98 1.00 0.51
C GLN A 122 10.73 -0.35 -0.21
N ASP A 123 10.18 -0.33 -1.43
CA ASP A 123 10.31 -1.41 -2.42
C ASP A 123 11.53 -1.02 -3.27
N GLU A 124 12.59 -1.83 -3.26
CA GLU A 124 13.86 -1.52 -3.93
C GLU A 124 13.82 -1.87 -5.41
N GLY A 125 13.71 -0.81 -6.21
CA GLY A 125 14.09 -0.80 -7.62
C GLY A 125 14.25 0.62 -8.19
N GLY A 126 13.84 1.64 -7.44
CA GLY A 126 14.08 3.04 -7.75
C GLY A 126 13.49 3.90 -6.64
N VAL A 127 14.29 4.81 -6.08
CA VAL A 127 13.83 5.80 -5.10
C VAL A 127 12.53 6.41 -5.61
N SER A 128 11.43 6.29 -4.85
CA SER A 128 10.13 6.80 -5.29
C SER A 128 10.23 8.31 -5.54
N THR A 129 9.49 8.82 -6.53
CA THR A 129 9.64 10.24 -6.93
C THR A 129 9.49 11.22 -5.76
N PRO A 130 8.55 11.02 -4.81
CA PRO A 130 8.47 11.88 -3.61
C PRO A 130 9.71 11.80 -2.70
N GLN A 131 10.32 10.62 -2.57
CA GLN A 131 11.55 10.46 -1.79
C GLN A 131 12.75 11.14 -2.47
N LYS A 132 12.82 11.12 -3.80
CA LYS A 132 13.85 11.86 -4.55
C LYS A 132 13.71 13.37 -4.34
N VAL A 133 12.48 13.89 -4.30
CA VAL A 133 12.21 15.30 -3.95
C VAL A 133 12.75 15.63 -2.57
N GLU A 134 12.44 14.82 -1.56
CA GLU A 134 12.95 15.02 -0.20
C GLU A 134 14.48 15.00 -0.14
N GLN A 135 15.13 14.10 -0.88
CA GLN A 135 16.58 14.01 -0.96
C GLN A 135 17.19 15.27 -1.59
N LEU A 136 16.66 15.74 -2.72
CA LEU A 136 17.17 16.95 -3.38
C LEU A 136 16.91 18.20 -2.53
N CYS A 137 15.75 18.30 -1.86
CA CYS A 137 15.46 19.38 -0.92
C CYS A 137 16.55 19.47 0.18
N ARG A 138 16.93 18.33 0.76
CA ARG A 138 18.00 18.28 1.78
C ARG A 138 19.36 18.70 1.21
N GLN A 139 19.69 18.27 0.00
CA GLN A 139 20.95 18.64 -0.67
C GLN A 139 21.01 20.13 -0.99
N LEU A 140 19.89 20.70 -1.43
CA LEU A 140 19.78 22.12 -1.78
C LEU A 140 19.49 23.02 -0.57
N ASN A 141 19.36 22.45 0.64
CA ASN A 141 18.96 23.15 1.86
C ASN A 141 17.63 23.92 1.73
N ILE A 142 16.71 23.36 0.94
CA ILE A 142 15.35 23.86 0.72
C ILE A 142 14.39 23.06 1.62
N ALA A 143 13.37 23.70 2.19
CA ALA A 143 12.36 22.99 2.96
C ALA A 143 11.63 21.95 2.09
N VAL A 144 11.29 20.80 2.68
CA VAL A 144 10.48 19.79 2.00
C VAL A 144 9.07 20.35 1.79
N PRO A 145 8.55 20.38 0.54
CA PRO A 145 7.23 20.93 0.28
C PRO A 145 6.13 20.02 0.84
N ARG A 146 5.02 20.64 1.25
CA ARG A 146 3.83 19.94 1.70
C ARG A 146 2.91 19.65 0.51
N TYR A 147 2.45 18.41 0.43
CA TYR A 147 1.52 17.96 -0.62
C TYR A 147 0.09 18.27 -0.19
N GLU A 148 -0.49 19.35 -0.73
CA GLU A 148 -1.89 19.67 -0.54
C GLU A 148 -2.71 19.08 -1.69
N MET A 149 -3.60 18.15 -1.39
CA MET A 149 -4.45 17.49 -2.39
C MET A 149 -5.91 17.73 -2.05
N GLN A 150 -6.68 18.15 -3.04
CA GLN A 150 -8.11 18.39 -2.96
C GLN A 150 -8.85 17.49 -3.95
N GLN A 151 -9.96 16.91 -3.50
CA GLN A 151 -10.84 16.12 -4.34
C GLN A 151 -11.78 17.08 -5.10
N LEU A 152 -11.92 16.88 -6.41
CA LEU A 152 -12.87 17.65 -7.21
C LEU A 152 -14.23 16.95 -7.24
N ASP A 153 -15.23 17.60 -6.67
CA ASP A 153 -16.63 17.19 -6.77
C ASP A 153 -17.21 17.62 -8.13
N GLY A 154 -17.71 16.68 -8.93
CA GLY A 154 -18.40 17.02 -10.18
C GLY A 154 -18.55 15.91 -11.22
N VAL A 155 -17.61 14.96 -11.30
CA VAL A 155 -17.73 13.81 -12.22
C VAL A 155 -17.17 12.55 -11.55
N GLY A 156 -18.03 11.79 -10.87
CA GLY A 156 -17.72 10.44 -10.39
C GLY A 156 -16.70 10.31 -9.25
N GLY A 157 -16.45 11.38 -8.47
CA GLY A 157 -15.67 11.32 -7.22
C GLY A 157 -14.21 10.86 -7.35
N SER A 158 -13.66 10.78 -8.57
CA SER A 158 -12.38 10.10 -8.84
C SER A 158 -11.25 11.05 -9.26
N LEU A 159 -11.55 12.35 -9.41
CA LEU A 159 -10.60 13.38 -9.82
C LEU A 159 -10.01 14.11 -8.62
N TRP A 160 -8.70 14.29 -8.67
CA TRP A 160 -7.89 14.95 -7.65
C TRP A 160 -7.11 16.08 -8.31
N SER A 161 -7.10 17.24 -7.67
CA SER A 161 -6.16 18.32 -7.97
C SER A 161 -5.26 18.49 -6.75
N GLY A 162 -4.03 18.93 -6.96
CA GLY A 162 -3.09 19.12 -5.86
C GLY A 162 -2.10 20.21 -6.16
N GLU A 163 -1.58 20.82 -5.10
CA GLU A 163 -0.60 21.89 -5.15
C GLU A 163 0.47 21.65 -4.09
N LEU A 164 1.71 22.03 -4.42
CA LEU A 164 2.83 21.95 -3.50
C LEU A 164 2.99 23.27 -2.77
N ASP A 165 2.91 23.20 -1.44
CA ASP A 165 3.24 24.32 -0.57
C ASP A 165 4.73 24.24 -0.20
N TRP A 166 5.54 25.13 -0.75
CA TRP A 166 6.97 25.21 -0.47
C TRP A 166 7.28 26.06 0.77
N GLY A 167 6.26 26.59 1.44
CA GLY A 167 6.37 27.36 2.68
C GLY A 167 7.32 28.55 2.53
N ARG A 168 8.35 28.60 3.36
CA ARG A 168 9.34 29.70 3.38
C ARG A 168 10.16 29.82 2.10
N ASP A 169 10.24 28.74 1.32
CA ASP A 169 11.07 28.64 0.13
C ASP A 169 10.24 28.86 -1.17
N GLN A 170 8.98 29.28 -1.04
CA GLN A 170 8.09 29.60 -2.17
C GLN A 170 8.69 30.63 -3.14
N GLY A 171 9.51 31.57 -2.65
CA GLY A 171 10.20 32.56 -3.49
C GLY A 171 11.37 32.02 -4.31
N LEU A 172 11.82 30.78 -4.04
CA LEU A 172 12.90 30.12 -4.79
C LEU A 172 12.38 29.27 -5.96
N VAL A 173 11.07 29.01 -6.00
CA VAL A 173 10.41 28.20 -7.02
C VAL A 173 9.50 29.07 -7.90
N PRO A 174 9.36 28.78 -9.19
CA PRO A 174 8.40 29.50 -10.05
C PRO A 174 6.97 29.41 -9.52
N GLU A 175 6.18 30.47 -9.66
CA GLU A 175 4.76 30.44 -9.27
C GLU A 175 4.01 29.31 -10.00
N GLY A 176 3.20 28.55 -9.25
CA GLY A 176 2.47 27.39 -9.77
C GLY A 176 3.30 26.09 -9.88
N SER A 177 4.55 26.09 -9.43
CA SER A 177 5.41 24.90 -9.43
C SER A 177 4.85 23.79 -8.52
N GLY A 178 4.52 22.65 -9.12
CA GLY A 178 3.95 21.50 -8.39
C GLY A 178 2.43 21.45 -8.35
N ARG A 179 1.75 22.33 -9.09
CA ARG A 179 0.30 22.28 -9.26
C ARG A 179 -0.08 21.27 -10.34
N VAL A 180 -0.99 20.36 -10.00
CA VAL A 180 -1.63 19.40 -10.91
C VAL A 180 -3.14 19.52 -10.82
N ASP A 181 -3.79 19.42 -11.97
CA ASP A 181 -5.24 19.53 -12.08
C ASP A 181 -5.83 18.27 -12.72
N LYS A 182 -6.98 17.80 -12.20
CA LYS A 182 -7.78 16.70 -12.79
C LYS A 182 -7.02 15.39 -12.99
N VAL A 183 -6.36 14.91 -11.95
CA VAL A 183 -5.69 13.62 -11.95
C VAL A 183 -6.61 12.51 -11.44
N LEU A 184 -6.67 11.38 -12.14
CA LEU A 184 -7.46 10.23 -11.71
C LEU A 184 -6.74 9.48 -10.58
N GLY A 185 -7.30 9.56 -9.38
CA GLY A 185 -6.80 8.85 -8.20
C GLY A 185 -5.71 9.57 -7.42
N LYS A 186 -5.79 9.45 -6.09
CA LYS A 186 -4.93 10.12 -5.11
C LYS A 186 -3.44 9.79 -5.27
N LYS A 187 -3.11 8.52 -5.56
CA LYS A 187 -1.70 8.09 -5.74
C LYS A 187 -1.07 8.72 -6.98
N ALA A 188 -1.80 8.72 -8.11
CA ALA A 188 -1.32 9.33 -9.34
C ALA A 188 -1.15 10.85 -9.17
N CYS A 189 -2.08 11.52 -8.49
CA CYS A 189 -1.96 12.94 -8.16
C CYS A 189 -0.67 13.24 -7.39
N ARG A 190 -0.40 12.49 -6.31
CA ARG A 190 0.81 12.68 -5.50
C ARG A 190 2.10 12.42 -6.28
N GLU A 191 2.12 11.39 -7.12
CA GLU A 191 3.29 11.04 -7.93
C GLU A 191 3.59 12.14 -8.96
N GLN A 192 2.54 12.68 -9.58
CA GLN A 192 2.65 13.74 -10.59
C GLN A 192 3.09 15.06 -9.96
N MET A 193 2.59 15.40 -8.77
CA MET A 193 3.13 16.52 -7.97
C MET A 193 4.62 16.36 -7.70
N ALA A 194 5.05 15.15 -7.32
CA ALA A 194 6.45 14.87 -7.04
C ALA A 194 7.34 14.98 -8.28
N MET A 195 6.86 14.57 -9.47
CA MET A 195 7.59 14.74 -10.72
C MET A 195 7.83 16.22 -11.06
N GLU A 196 6.80 17.05 -10.92
CA GLU A 196 6.90 18.50 -11.13
C GLU A 196 7.87 19.15 -10.13
N ALA A 197 7.79 18.80 -8.84
CA ALA A 197 8.74 19.28 -7.83
C ALA A 197 10.19 18.89 -8.17
N LEU A 198 10.40 17.66 -8.61
CA LEU A 198 11.73 17.15 -8.93
C LEU A 198 12.34 17.91 -10.11
N ALA A 199 11.55 18.17 -11.16
CA ALA A 199 11.99 18.96 -12.31
C ALA A 199 12.44 20.38 -11.91
N VAL A 200 11.71 21.01 -10.99
CA VAL A 200 12.06 22.34 -10.46
C VAL A 200 13.35 22.29 -9.63
N LEU A 201 13.47 21.33 -8.72
CA LEU A 201 14.65 21.20 -7.87
C LEU A 201 15.92 20.91 -8.70
N GLN A 202 15.83 20.06 -9.73
CA GLN A 202 16.95 19.79 -10.63
C GLN A 202 17.38 21.02 -11.43
N ARG A 203 16.43 21.91 -11.78
CA ARG A 203 16.76 23.18 -12.42
C ARG A 203 17.56 24.08 -11.48
N ILE A 204 17.13 24.18 -10.22
CA ILE A 204 17.83 24.97 -9.19
C ILE A 204 19.24 24.41 -8.96
N GLU A 205 19.38 23.09 -8.89
CA GLU A 205 20.68 22.42 -8.75
C GLU A 205 21.62 22.79 -9.90
N ARG A 206 21.17 22.65 -11.16
CA ARG A 206 21.95 22.99 -12.34
C ARG A 206 22.38 24.46 -12.37
N GLU A 207 21.50 25.36 -11.97
CA GLU A 207 21.80 26.79 -11.90
C GLU A 207 22.88 27.09 -10.84
N ARG A 208 22.85 26.39 -9.68
CA ARG A 208 23.90 26.50 -8.66
C ARG A 208 25.24 25.92 -9.10
N GLU A 209 25.23 24.75 -9.74
CA GLU A 209 26.44 24.13 -10.28
C GLU A 209 27.10 25.03 -11.34
N ALA A 210 26.30 25.64 -12.22
CA ALA A 210 26.81 26.57 -13.23
C ALA A 210 27.43 27.83 -12.60
N GLN A 211 26.83 28.38 -11.54
CA GLN A 211 27.39 29.52 -10.82
C GLN A 211 28.70 29.17 -10.11
N LEU A 212 28.78 28.00 -9.47
CA LEU A 212 30.01 27.53 -8.83
C LEU A 212 31.13 27.28 -9.85
N ALA A 213 30.81 26.69 -11.00
CA ALA A 213 31.77 26.49 -12.09
C ALA A 213 32.35 27.81 -12.62
N MET A 214 31.51 28.85 -12.75
CA MET A 214 31.94 30.19 -13.17
C MET A 214 32.85 30.87 -12.13
N VAL A 215 32.55 30.71 -10.83
CA VAL A 215 33.35 31.31 -9.75
C VAL A 215 34.70 30.59 -9.58
N MET A 216 34.73 29.25 -9.68
CA MET A 216 35.97 28.47 -9.56
C MET A 216 36.86 28.56 -10.82
N GLY A 217 36.28 28.78 -12.00
CA GLY A 217 37.04 28.99 -13.24
C GLY A 217 37.76 30.35 -13.31
N ASN A 218 37.36 31.33 -12.49
CA ASN A 218 37.92 32.68 -12.49
C ASN A 218 39.05 32.89 -11.46
N GLN A 219 39.44 31.84 -10.73
CA GLN A 219 40.45 31.87 -9.65
C GLN A 219 41.81 31.26 -10.06
N GLY A 220 42.04 31.07 -11.36
CA GLY A 220 43.22 30.40 -11.93
C GLY A 220 44.24 31.29 -12.65
N ASP A 221 44.08 32.62 -12.65
CA ASP A 221 45.04 33.56 -13.27
C ASP A 221 45.28 34.73 -12.31
N TYR A 222 46.22 34.57 -11.37
CA TYR A 222 46.94 35.66 -10.69
C TYR A 222 48.30 35.18 -10.18
#